data_AF-A0A936SZR7-F1
#
_entry.id   AF-A0A936SZR7-F1
#
_cell.length_a   1.000
_cell.length_b   1.000
_cell.length_c   1.000
_cell.angle_alpha   90.00
_cell.angle_beta   90.00
_cell.angle_gamma   90.00
#
_symmetry.space_group_name_H-M   'P 1'
#
loop_
_entity.id
_entity.type
_entity.pdbx_description
1 polymer ?
#
loop_
_entity_poly.entity_id
_entity_poly.type
_entity_poly.pdbx_seq_one_letter_code
_entity_poly.pdbx_strand_id
1 'polypeptide(L)' 'MSQILNLSRHASDEDAQLLTSLLIYHLVEQCGGQVHFTAEEIRQMREKLSTKMVQIQLGQDLRLRIIDRLPELR' A
#
# COMPACT_ATOMS: atom_id res chain seq x y z
N MET A 1 20.98 0.16 -5.92
CA MET A 1 20.76 0.01 -4.47
C MET A 1 19.27 -0.12 -4.24
N SER A 2 18.81 -1.14 -3.53
CA SER A 2 17.36 -1.36 -3.29
C SER A 2 16.97 -0.68 -1.98
N GLN A 3 16.06 0.30 -2.04
CA GLN A 3 15.51 0.95 -0.86
C GLN A 3 14.19 0.27 -0.49
N ILE A 4 14.13 -0.27 0.73
CA ILE A 4 12.87 -0.73 1.30
C ILE A 4 12.20 0.50 1.90
N LEU A 5 11.27 1.10 1.17
CA LEU A 5 10.39 2.12 1.73
C LEU A 5 9.28 1.42 2.51
N ASN A 6 9.46 1.33 3.82
CA ASN A 6 8.34 1.11 4.69
C ASN A 6 7.54 2.43 4.69
N LEU A 7 6.31 2.40 4.15
CA LEU A 7 5.31 3.47 4.29
C LEU A 7 4.84 3.63 5.76
N SER A 8 5.72 3.37 6.73
CA SER A 8 5.45 3.46 8.15
C SER A 8 6.15 4.64 8.81
N ARG A 9 7.04 5.40 8.13
CA ARG A 9 7.59 6.69 8.62
C ARG A 9 8.68 7.42 7.77
N HIS A 10 9.19 6.89 6.65
CA HIS A 10 10.45 7.39 6.04
C HIS A 10 10.43 7.71 4.53
N ALA A 11 9.29 7.61 3.85
CA ALA A 11 9.15 8.25 2.54
C ALA A 11 8.81 9.73 2.79
N SER A 12 9.36 10.66 2.01
CA SER A 12 8.83 12.02 2.02
C SER A 12 7.33 11.93 1.68
N ASP A 13 6.48 12.65 2.39
CA ASP A 13 5.02 12.51 2.24
C ASP A 13 4.57 12.71 0.78
N GLU A 14 5.32 13.52 0.01
CA GLU A 14 5.10 13.78 -1.42
C GLU A 14 5.41 12.57 -2.32
N ASP A 15 6.55 11.89 -2.11
CA ASP A 15 6.91 10.69 -2.89
C ASP A 15 5.94 9.54 -2.61
N ALA A 16 5.54 9.40 -1.35
CA ALA A 16 4.53 8.42 -0.95
C ALA A 16 3.18 8.71 -1.61
N GLN A 17 2.78 9.97 -1.68
CA GLN A 17 1.52 10.39 -2.30
C GLN A 17 1.53 10.17 -3.83
N LEU A 18 2.63 10.50 -4.51
CA LEU A 18 2.80 10.26 -5.93
C LEU A 18 2.73 8.76 -6.25
N LEU A 19 3.50 7.94 -5.51
CA LEU A 19 3.50 6.49 -5.69
C LEU A 19 2.12 5.89 -5.43
N THR A 20 1.43 6.34 -4.39
CA THR A 20 0.06 5.89 -4.07
C THR A 20 -0.90 6.20 -5.21
N SER A 21 -0.80 7.39 -5.81
CA SER A 21 -1.64 7.80 -6.94
C SER A 21 -1.42 6.91 -8.17
N LEU A 22 -0.16 6.60 -8.49
CA LEU A 22 0.19 5.70 -9.60
C LEU A 22 -0.34 4.28 -9.37
N LEU A 23 -0.23 3.76 -8.15
CA LEU A 23 -0.71 2.43 -7.80
C LEU A 23 -2.23 2.32 -7.84
N ILE A 24 -2.95 3.36 -7.39
CA ILE A 24 -4.41 3.42 -7.50
C ILE A 24 -4.83 3.44 -8.98
N TYR A 25 -4.18 4.29 -9.79
CA TYR A 25 -4.46 4.32 -11.24
C TYR A 25 -4.29 2.95 -11.87
N HIS A 26 -3.13 2.31 -11.63
CA HIS A 26 -2.83 0.99 -12.20
C HIS A 26 -3.83 -0.08 -11.75
N LEU A 27 -4.22 -0.08 -10.46
CA LEU A 27 -5.26 -0.99 -9.96
C LEU A 27 -6.58 -0.82 -10.70
N VAL A 28 -7.04 0.43 -10.83
CA VAL A 28 -8.33 0.73 -11.48
C VAL A 28 -8.29 0.36 -12.96
N GLU A 29 -7.18 0.65 -13.64
CA GLU A 29 -6.94 0.27 -15.03
C GLU A 29 -7.00 -1.25 -15.22
N GLN A 30 -6.31 -2.02 -14.37
CA GLN A 30 -6.33 -3.50 -14.41
C GLN A 30 -7.71 -4.09 -14.12
N CYS A 31 -8.56 -3.38 -13.36
CA CYS A 31 -9.94 -3.77 -13.10
C CYS A 31 -10.94 -3.32 -14.18
N GLY A 32 -10.48 -2.81 -15.33
CA GLY A 32 -11.35 -2.40 -16.42
C GLY A 32 -11.87 -0.96 -16.31
N GLY A 33 -11.16 -0.10 -15.58
CA GLY A 33 -11.45 1.33 -15.48
C GLY A 33 -12.36 1.72 -14.30
N GLN A 34 -12.89 0.74 -13.55
CA GLN A 34 -13.69 0.99 -12.36
C GLN A 34 -13.51 -0.11 -11.32
N VAL A 35 -13.39 0.29 -10.06
CA VAL A 35 -13.43 -0.63 -8.90
C VAL A 35 -14.53 -0.17 -7.97
N HIS A 36 -15.35 -1.10 -7.50
CA HIS A 36 -16.39 -0.84 -6.53
C HIS A 36 -16.10 -1.61 -5.25
N PHE A 37 -16.26 -0.95 -4.10
CA PHE A 37 -16.18 -1.58 -2.79
C PHE A 37 -17.44 -1.26 -2.01
N THR A 38 -18.03 -2.28 -1.42
CA THR A 38 -19.12 -2.15 -0.46
C THR A 38 -18.62 -1.60 0.87
N ALA A 39 -19.52 -1.05 1.69
CA ALA A 39 -19.19 -0.58 3.03
C ALA A 39 -18.61 -1.72 3.91
N GLU A 40 -19.10 -2.95 3.72
CA GLU A 40 -18.63 -4.13 4.44
C GLU A 40 -17.17 -4.47 4.07
N GLU A 41 -16.84 -4.47 2.79
CA GLU A 41 -15.48 -4.70 2.32
C GLU A 41 -14.52 -3.62 2.84
N ILE A 42 -14.97 -2.36 2.86
CA ILE A 42 -14.19 -1.26 3.42
C ILE A 42 -13.91 -1.49 4.92
N ARG A 43 -14.91 -1.93 5.68
CA ARG A 43 -14.75 -2.25 7.10
C ARG A 43 -13.75 -3.39 7.31
N GLN A 44 -13.92 -4.49 6.59
CA GLN A 44 -13.01 -5.65 6.69
C GLN A 44 -11.58 -5.30 6.27
N MET A 45 -11.40 -4.46 5.24
CA MET A 45 -10.07 -3.97 4.84
C MET A 45 -9.42 -3.14 5.95
N ARG A 46 -10.17 -2.25 6.61
CA ARG A 46 -9.67 -1.45 7.75
C ARG A 46 -9.25 -2.34 8.93
N GLU A 47 -10.05 -3.37 9.25
CA GLU A 47 -9.72 -4.34 10.30
C GLU A 47 -8.43 -5.11 9.97
N LYS A 48 -8.30 -5.60 8.72
CA LYS A 48 -7.07 -6.27 8.26
C LYS A 48 -5.86 -5.34 8.33
N LEU A 49 -6.02 -4.08 7.95
CA LEU A 49 -4.95 -3.07 8.04
C LEU A 49 -4.54 -2.74 9.48
N SER A 50 -5.32 -3.09 10.50
CA SER A 50 -4.91 -2.90 11.90
C SER A 50 -3.79 -3.88 12.33
N THR A 51 -3.74 -5.06 11.70
CA THR A 51 -2.77 -6.12 11.98
C THR A 51 -1.76 -6.31 10.85
N LYS A 52 -2.05 -5.78 9.65
CA LYS A 52 -1.21 -5.90 8.46
C LYS A 52 -0.76 -4.53 7.96
N MET A 53 0.30 -4.51 7.15
CA MET A 53 0.77 -3.33 6.43
C MET A 53 1.24 -3.73 5.04
N VAL A 54 1.20 -2.78 4.11
CA VAL A 54 1.80 -2.96 2.78
C VAL A 54 3.25 -2.49 2.86
N GLN A 55 4.18 -3.40 2.58
CA GLN A 55 5.58 -3.05 2.38
C GLN A 55 5.85 -2.80 0.91
N ILE A 56 6.55 -1.69 0.64
CA ILE A 56 7.00 -1.31 -0.69
C ILE A 56 8.51 -1.51 -0.77
N GLN A 57 8.96 -2.22 -1.81
CA GLN A 57 10.37 -2.35 -2.14
C GLN A 57 10.62 -1.65 -3.46
N LEU A 58 11.44 -0.61 -3.44
CA LEU A 58 11.89 0.14 -4.61
C LEU A 58 13.29 -0.30 -4.98
N GLY A 59 13.44 -0.90 -6.15
CA GLY A 59 14.71 -1.32 -6.72
C GLY A 59 14.75 -1.04 -8.22
N GLN A 60 15.22 -2.01 -9.01
CA GLN A 60 15.03 -1.98 -10.47
C GLN A 60 13.54 -2.08 -10.84
N ASP A 61 12.75 -2.77 -10.01
CA ASP A 61 11.30 -2.89 -10.11
C ASP A 61 10.64 -2.45 -8.79
N LEU A 62 9.34 -2.13 -8.87
CA LEU A 62 8.48 -1.87 -7.72
C LEU A 62 7.81 -3.17 -7.27
N ARG A 63 8.03 -3.57 -6.01
CA ARG A 63 7.34 -4.74 -5.41
C ARG A 63 6.51 -4.34 -4.21
N LEU A 64 5.26 -4.78 -4.21
CA LEU A 64 4.31 -4.59 -3.11
C LEU A 64 4.02 -5.94 -2.45
N ARG A 65 4.06 -6.00 -1.13
CA ARG A 65 3.66 -7.19 -0.37
C ARG A 65 2.94 -6.83 0.92
N ILE A 66 1.96 -7.64 1.31
CA ILE A 66 1.32 -7.53 2.63
C ILE A 66 2.17 -8.27 3.65
N ILE A 67 2.51 -7.61 4.75
CA ILE A 67 3.21 -8.19 5.90
C ILE A 67 2.39 -7.94 7.17
N ASP A 68 2.63 -8.72 8.22
CA ASP A 68 2.07 -8.42 9.53
C ASP A 68 2.79 -7.20 10.14
N ARG A 69 2.05 -6.35 10.87
CA ARG A 69 2.64 -5.25 11.62
C ARG A 69 3.49 -5.82 12.74
N LEU A 70 4.77 -5.44 12.78
CA LEU A 70 5.65 -5.80 13.89
C LEU A 70 5.10 -5.23 15.21
N PRO A 71 5.09 -6.01 16.30
CA PRO A 71 4.51 -5.60 17.58
C PRO A 71 5.17 -4.35 18.19
N GLU A 72 6.40 -4.03 17.77
CA GLU A 72 7.20 -2.90 18.26
C GLU A 72 6.80 -1.54 17.68
N LEU A 73 5.85 -1.49 16.73
CA LEU A 73 5.39 -0.28 16.05
C LEU A 73 3.99 0.21 16.52
N ARG A 74 3.47 -0.36 17.61
CA ARG A 74 2.19 0.04 18.22
C ARG A 74 2.31 1.31 19.05
#